data_AF-A0A0L0MYU5-F1
#
_entry.id   AF-A0A0L0MYU5-F1
#
_cell.length_a   1.000
_cell.length_b   1.000
_cell.length_c   1.000
_cell.angle_alpha   90.00
_cell.angle_beta   90.00
_cell.angle_gamma   90.00
#
_symmetry.space_group_name_H-M   'P 1'
#
loop_
_entity.id
_entity.type
_entity.pdbx_description
1 polymer ?
#
loop_
_entity_poly.entity_id
_entity_poly.type
_entity_poly.pdbx_seq_one_letter_code
_entity_poly.pdbx_strand_id
1 'polypeptide(L)'
;MARTEQSEEELPVETAARTAAKSVLAPRGLQRGAEGRSEQLRDVDLNTSTNPARKVAAFDPNEARKKERDALRAEIARLTTDLGTADKENERLRLMQISGRTVAPTNEDEVLDLIQRALISSDETPRPALSHQMVQAVLNPMGLLPFGRSSLIPSSLTDDPEDMEMIKSHHPVTMKAGEELPYLQLFSPFSVTSSIAVLPPLPNQPLRQRRLVTLRSRDLRGLFTAKLEMVVNAMDLGILELSVASLEPSAKYELGPFVDKICSGKCNRTMQRNVGILTWAMGEWYRVAVQRARFWSQLEEQLGSREKLFESVAETRARRQRQKDVQLEQDEKTSALRDKADLIRFLGQQSYDVNVPVASGSSNEPSLRLEWKIGFDWTGEAQSKVAVLVGVPGREADQRGIFGKFPKLFEDIIEGGQDPEVAVGIVVALLAGA
;
A
#
# COMPACT_ATOMS: atom_id res chain seq x y z
N MET A 1 35.75 9.00 54.78
CA MET A 1 35.64 9.08 56.25
C MET A 1 34.16 9.18 56.56
N ALA A 2 33.65 8.37 57.53
CA ALA A 2 32.23 8.23 57.90
C ALA A 2 31.31 7.70 56.75
N ARG A 3 30.29 6.82 56.90
CA ARG A 3 29.34 6.43 57.99
C ARG A 3 28.38 7.56 58.39
N THR A 4 27.09 7.37 58.65
CA THR A 4 26.22 6.18 58.95
C THR A 4 24.83 6.48 58.29
N GLU A 5 23.96 5.56 57.78
CA GLU A 5 23.10 4.58 58.49
C GLU A 5 22.37 5.20 59.71
N GLN A 6 21.05 5.06 59.99
CA GLN A 6 20.01 4.06 59.65
C GLN A 6 18.58 4.72 59.80
N SER A 7 17.55 4.35 59.02
CA SER A 7 16.41 3.41 59.31
C SER A 7 15.32 3.85 60.34
N GLU A 8 14.04 3.68 59.93
CA GLU A 8 12.81 3.15 60.61
C GLU A 8 12.47 3.57 62.09
N GLU A 9 11.23 3.63 62.59
CA GLU A 9 9.84 3.42 62.09
C GLU A 9 8.89 4.48 62.76
N GLU A 10 7.57 4.43 63.02
CA GLU A 10 6.45 3.46 62.95
C GLU A 10 5.10 4.23 62.72
N LEU A 11 3.94 3.62 63.01
CA LEU A 11 2.58 4.20 63.09
C LEU A 11 2.12 4.22 64.60
N PRO A 12 0.84 4.17 65.09
CA PRO A 12 -0.46 4.04 64.42
C PRO A 12 -1.71 4.81 65.00
N VAL A 13 -2.82 4.71 64.25
CA VAL A 13 -4.25 4.55 64.68
C VAL A 13 -5.00 5.67 65.45
N GLU A 14 -5.89 6.34 64.71
CA GLU A 14 -7.37 6.44 64.90
C GLU A 14 -8.01 6.75 66.28
N THR A 15 -8.92 7.73 66.31
CA THR A 15 -10.24 7.60 67.00
C THR A 15 -11.25 8.68 66.54
N ALA A 16 -12.55 8.36 66.56
CA ALA A 16 -13.63 9.26 66.15
C ALA A 16 -14.49 9.76 67.33
N ALA A 17 -15.03 10.98 67.23
CA ALA A 17 -15.91 11.57 68.25
C ALA A 17 -17.26 12.01 67.66
N ARG A 18 -18.36 11.52 68.26
CA ARG A 18 -19.75 11.81 67.87
C ARG A 18 -20.24 13.17 68.39
N THR A 19 -21.17 13.79 67.66
CA THR A 19 -22.22 14.66 68.23
C THR A 19 -23.56 14.34 67.58
N ALA A 20 -24.69 14.61 68.27
CA ALA A 20 -26.02 14.16 67.85
C ALA A 20 -27.15 15.11 68.31
N ALA A 21 -28.15 15.28 67.44
CA ALA A 21 -29.47 15.85 67.75
C ALA A 21 -30.52 15.07 66.93
N LYS A 22 -31.34 14.21 67.53
CA LYS A 22 -32.59 14.51 68.27
C LYS A 22 -33.72 15.07 67.39
N SER A 23 -34.64 14.17 67.03
CA SER A 23 -35.98 14.47 66.51
C SER A 23 -36.96 14.80 67.64
N VAL A 24 -37.95 15.67 67.36
CA VAL A 24 -39.13 15.92 68.21
C VAL A 24 -40.36 16.14 67.29
N LEU A 25 -41.55 15.84 67.81
CA LEU A 25 -42.83 15.81 67.09
C LEU A 25 -43.40 17.20 66.77
N ALA A 26 -44.26 17.25 65.75
CA ALA A 26 -45.19 18.35 65.50
C ALA A 26 -46.50 18.21 66.31
N PRO A 27 -47.30 19.28 66.41
CA PRO A 27 -48.75 19.11 66.45
C PRO A 27 -49.54 20.04 65.50
N ARG A 28 -50.53 19.43 64.83
CA ARG A 28 -51.78 19.95 64.25
C ARG A 28 -52.02 21.47 64.19
N GLY A 29 -52.31 21.96 62.98
CA GLY A 29 -53.27 23.05 62.73
C GLY A 29 -54.34 22.59 61.73
N LEU A 30 -55.62 22.63 62.10
CA LEU A 30 -56.75 22.31 61.22
C LEU A 30 -57.41 23.61 60.74
N GLN A 31 -57.44 23.84 59.42
CA GLN A 31 -58.46 24.71 58.80
C GLN A 31 -59.03 24.06 57.55
N ARG A 32 -60.28 24.42 57.24
CA ARG A 32 -61.21 23.68 56.37
C ARG A 32 -61.84 24.66 55.38
N GLY A 33 -61.27 24.78 54.20
CA GLY A 33 -61.85 25.52 53.07
C GLY A 33 -62.34 24.53 52.01
N ALA A 34 -63.62 24.62 51.63
CA ALA A 34 -64.24 23.68 50.69
C ALA A 34 -65.11 24.43 49.67
N GLU A 35 -64.46 24.91 48.61
CA GLU A 35 -65.10 25.43 47.41
C GLU A 35 -64.40 24.79 46.19
N GLY A 36 -65.09 24.32 45.16
CA GLY A 36 -66.55 24.33 44.97
C GLY A 36 -66.99 24.41 43.51
N ARG A 37 -66.23 23.84 42.57
CA ARG A 37 -66.40 24.12 41.13
C ARG A 37 -66.72 22.88 40.28
N SER A 38 -67.89 22.30 40.54
CA SER A 38 -68.76 21.66 39.54
C SER A 38 -68.07 20.96 38.35
N GLU A 39 -67.51 19.77 38.57
CA GLU A 39 -67.29 18.84 37.47
C GLU A 39 -68.65 18.33 36.94
N GLN A 40 -68.74 18.14 35.63
CA GLN A 40 -69.94 17.58 35.01
C GLN A 40 -70.07 16.10 35.41
N LEU A 41 -71.13 15.78 36.18
CA LEU A 41 -71.48 14.41 36.51
C LEU A 41 -71.74 13.63 35.21
N ARG A 42 -70.85 12.70 34.87
CA ARG A 42 -71.13 11.67 33.88
C ARG A 42 -72.29 10.83 34.40
N ASP A 43 -73.19 10.41 33.52
CA ASP A 43 -74.21 9.42 33.86
C ASP A 43 -73.52 8.12 34.27
N VAL A 44 -73.56 7.82 35.57
CA VAL A 44 -73.12 6.56 36.16
C VAL A 44 -74.37 5.79 36.50
N ASP A 45 -74.64 4.72 35.76
CA ASP A 45 -75.75 3.82 36.06
C ASP A 45 -75.65 3.32 37.51
N LEU A 46 -76.60 3.72 38.34
CA LEU A 46 -76.65 3.32 39.75
C LEU A 46 -77.29 1.94 39.88
N ASN A 47 -76.74 1.11 40.76
CA ASN A 47 -77.18 -0.27 40.91
C ASN A 47 -78.60 -0.35 41.49
N THR A 48 -79.59 -0.66 40.64
CA THR A 48 -81.03 -0.65 40.93
C THR A 48 -81.45 -1.59 42.07
N SER A 49 -80.62 -2.57 42.41
CA SER A 49 -80.83 -3.48 43.55
C SER A 49 -80.47 -2.85 44.91
N THR A 50 -79.96 -1.61 44.95
CA THR A 50 -79.51 -0.96 46.19
C THR A 50 -80.11 0.42 46.41
N ASN A 51 -80.31 0.76 47.69
CA ASN A 51 -80.98 2.00 48.10
C ASN A 51 -80.22 3.25 47.58
N PRO A 52 -80.88 4.14 46.81
CA PRO A 52 -80.21 5.18 46.01
C PRO A 52 -79.40 6.20 46.84
N ALA A 53 -79.71 6.35 48.14
CA ALA A 53 -78.94 7.20 49.04
C ALA A 53 -77.46 6.76 49.19
N ARG A 54 -77.11 5.52 48.86
CA ARG A 54 -75.73 4.99 48.96
C ARG A 54 -74.86 5.21 47.72
N LYS A 55 -75.43 5.68 46.59
CA LYS A 55 -74.71 5.96 45.32
C LYS A 55 -73.70 4.89 44.89
N VAL A 56 -74.04 3.61 45.02
CA VAL A 56 -73.18 2.50 44.59
C VAL A 56 -73.29 2.37 43.07
N ALA A 57 -72.17 2.55 42.37
CA ALA A 57 -72.09 2.35 40.92
C ALA A 57 -72.45 0.90 40.55
N ALA A 58 -73.10 0.70 39.40
CA ALA A 58 -73.29 -0.63 38.84
C ALA A 58 -71.92 -1.28 38.55
N PHE A 59 -71.76 -2.55 38.95
CA PHE A 59 -70.57 -3.33 38.63
C PHE A 59 -70.64 -3.77 37.16
N ASP A 60 -69.91 -3.07 36.28
CA ASP A 60 -69.78 -3.44 34.88
C ASP A 60 -68.66 -4.50 34.71
N PRO A 61 -68.98 -5.76 34.35
CA PRO A 61 -67.99 -6.81 34.15
C PRO A 61 -67.03 -6.55 32.98
N ASN A 62 -67.27 -5.51 32.15
CA ASN A 62 -66.39 -5.08 31.07
C ASN A 62 -65.65 -3.77 31.36
N GLU A 63 -65.69 -3.23 32.58
CA GLU A 63 -65.04 -1.94 32.91
C GLU A 63 -63.53 -1.94 32.56
N ALA A 64 -62.82 -3.04 32.87
CA ALA A 64 -61.41 -3.21 32.52
C ALA A 64 -61.18 -3.15 31.00
N ARG A 65 -62.00 -3.86 30.21
CA ARG A 65 -61.92 -3.85 28.73
C ARG A 65 -62.30 -2.50 28.12
N LYS A 66 -63.18 -1.73 28.77
CA LYS A 66 -63.49 -0.34 28.37
C LYS A 66 -62.28 0.57 28.61
N LYS A 67 -61.63 0.46 29.77
CA LYS A 67 -60.39 1.20 30.11
C LYS A 67 -59.25 0.87 29.14
N GLU A 68 -59.02 -0.42 28.88
CA GLU A 68 -58.03 -0.93 27.90
C GLU A 68 -58.29 -0.39 26.49
N ARG A 69 -59.53 -0.54 25.99
CA ARG A 69 -59.97 0.02 24.69
C ARG A 69 -59.73 1.52 24.58
N ASP A 70 -60.00 2.28 25.64
CA ASP A 70 -59.89 3.74 25.62
C ASP A 70 -58.44 4.22 25.80
N ALA A 71 -57.59 3.44 26.50
CA ALA A 71 -56.14 3.62 26.50
C ALA A 71 -55.54 3.38 25.10
N LEU A 72 -55.86 2.24 24.46
CA LEU A 72 -55.44 1.93 23.09
C LEU A 72 -55.91 2.98 22.07
N ARG A 73 -57.10 3.56 22.26
CA ARG A 73 -57.59 4.68 21.42
C ARG A 73 -56.81 5.97 21.64
N ALA A 74 -56.42 6.28 22.87
CA ALA A 74 -55.56 7.43 23.17
C ALA A 74 -54.15 7.24 22.59
N GLU A 75 -53.62 6.02 22.64
CA GLU A 75 -52.35 5.65 22.01
C GLU A 75 -52.42 5.74 20.48
N ILE A 76 -53.44 5.17 19.83
CA ILE A 76 -53.66 5.30 18.39
C ILE A 76 -53.77 6.79 17.99
N ALA A 77 -54.51 7.60 18.75
CA ALA A 77 -54.60 9.03 18.49
C ALA A 77 -53.22 9.72 18.54
N ARG A 78 -52.40 9.42 19.56
CA ARG A 78 -51.02 9.92 19.69
C ARG A 78 -50.13 9.45 18.54
N LEU A 79 -50.19 8.18 18.15
CA LEU A 79 -49.44 7.64 17.02
C LEU A 79 -49.86 8.30 15.70
N THR A 80 -51.14 8.64 15.51
CA THR A 80 -51.57 9.39 14.31
C THR A 80 -51.11 10.85 14.31
N THR A 81 -50.94 11.51 15.47
CA THR A 81 -50.30 12.84 15.51
C THR A 81 -48.79 12.77 15.29
N ASP A 82 -48.13 11.75 15.82
CA ASP A 82 -46.68 11.53 15.72
C ASP A 82 -46.27 11.11 14.29
N LEU A 83 -47.10 10.35 13.56
CA LEU A 83 -46.95 10.16 12.11
C LEU A 83 -47.20 11.48 11.34
N GLY A 84 -48.21 12.24 11.75
CA GLY A 84 -48.57 13.52 11.14
C GLY A 84 -47.56 14.66 11.37
N THR A 85 -46.56 14.50 12.24
CA THR A 85 -45.37 15.37 12.31
C THR A 85 -44.21 14.80 11.48
N ALA A 86 -43.99 13.48 11.52
CA ALA A 86 -42.99 12.79 10.71
C ALA A 86 -43.17 13.04 9.19
N ASP A 87 -44.39 12.92 8.67
CA ASP A 87 -44.67 13.11 7.23
C ASP A 87 -44.38 14.53 6.75
N LYS A 88 -44.65 15.55 7.59
CA LYS A 88 -44.38 16.96 7.26
C LYS A 88 -42.87 17.22 7.16
N GLU A 89 -42.10 16.66 8.08
CA GLU A 89 -40.64 16.78 8.07
C GLU A 89 -39.99 15.93 6.96
N ASN A 90 -40.54 14.75 6.63
CA ASN A 90 -40.12 13.96 5.47
C ASN A 90 -40.32 14.74 4.15
N GLU A 91 -41.48 15.38 3.95
CA GLU A 91 -41.70 16.23 2.78
C GLU A 91 -40.85 17.51 2.82
N ARG A 92 -40.59 18.11 3.99
CA ARG A 92 -39.62 19.22 4.12
C ARG A 92 -38.21 18.79 3.71
N LEU A 93 -37.74 17.62 4.15
CA LEU A 93 -36.44 17.05 3.79
C LEU A 93 -36.37 16.71 2.29
N ARG A 94 -37.44 16.18 1.71
CA ARG A 94 -37.58 15.93 0.27
C ARG A 94 -37.47 17.24 -0.54
N LEU A 95 -38.18 18.29 -0.13
CA LEU A 95 -38.10 19.62 -0.75
C LEU A 95 -36.72 20.26 -0.55
N MET A 96 -36.07 20.04 0.59
CA MET A 96 -34.70 20.49 0.87
C MET A 96 -33.67 19.80 -0.06
N GLN A 97 -33.82 18.49 -0.29
CA GLN A 97 -32.99 17.74 -1.25
C GLN A 97 -33.19 18.20 -2.70
N ILE A 98 -34.44 18.48 -3.10
CA ILE A 98 -34.76 18.95 -4.45
C ILE A 98 -34.28 20.39 -4.70
N SER A 99 -34.33 21.26 -3.69
CA SER A 99 -33.97 22.68 -3.81
C SER A 99 -32.51 23.01 -3.47
N GLY A 100 -31.77 22.09 -2.82
CA GLY A 100 -30.37 22.26 -2.45
C GLY A 100 -30.11 23.34 -1.38
N ARG A 101 -31.16 23.91 -0.77
CA ARG A 101 -31.06 25.00 0.22
C ARG A 101 -31.49 24.51 1.58
N THR A 102 -30.62 24.63 2.58
CA THR A 102 -30.96 24.31 3.98
C THR A 102 -32.01 25.27 4.53
N VAL A 103 -33.02 24.68 5.19
CA VAL A 103 -34.12 25.37 5.89
C VAL A 103 -34.32 24.65 7.21
N ALA A 104 -34.49 25.38 8.31
CA ALA A 104 -34.75 24.79 9.63
C ALA A 104 -36.10 24.04 9.66
N PRO A 105 -36.30 23.07 10.57
CA PRO A 105 -37.62 22.54 10.90
C PRO A 105 -38.58 23.66 11.33
N THR A 106 -39.89 23.45 11.17
CA THR A 106 -40.87 24.43 11.66
C THR A 106 -41.11 24.30 13.16
N ASN A 107 -41.13 23.07 13.68
CA ASN A 107 -41.35 22.73 15.09
C ASN A 107 -40.20 21.82 15.58
N GLU A 108 -39.05 22.38 15.96
CA GLU A 108 -37.87 21.58 16.37
C GLU A 108 -38.17 20.70 17.60
N ASP A 109 -38.90 21.23 18.59
CA ASP A 109 -39.22 20.51 19.85
C ASP A 109 -40.11 19.28 19.62
N GLU A 110 -41.13 19.38 18.76
CA GLU A 110 -42.03 18.24 18.45
C GLU A 110 -41.27 17.09 17.79
N VAL A 111 -40.29 17.43 16.94
CA VAL A 111 -39.45 16.46 16.21
C VAL A 111 -38.43 15.81 17.16
N LEU A 112 -37.87 16.59 18.09
CA LEU A 112 -36.97 16.07 19.12
C LEU A 112 -37.69 15.16 20.12
N ASP A 113 -38.91 15.51 20.56
CA ASP A 113 -39.73 14.66 21.42
C ASP A 113 -40.16 13.38 20.67
N LEU A 114 -40.56 13.47 19.39
CA LEU A 114 -40.80 12.29 18.54
C LEU A 114 -39.58 11.36 18.46
N ILE A 115 -38.39 11.91 18.20
CA ILE A 115 -37.14 11.13 18.11
C ILE A 115 -36.80 10.50 19.48
N GLN A 116 -36.94 11.25 20.58
CA GLN A 116 -36.70 10.73 21.92
C GLN A 116 -37.68 9.59 22.26
N ARG A 117 -38.98 9.75 21.99
CA ARG A 117 -39.99 8.69 22.15
C ARG A 117 -39.62 7.45 21.35
N ALA A 118 -39.32 7.61 20.05
CA ALA A 118 -39.00 6.49 19.17
C ALA A 118 -37.73 5.72 19.61
N LEU A 119 -36.72 6.41 20.11
CA LEU A 119 -35.47 5.80 20.58
C LEU A 119 -35.53 5.24 22.01
N ILE A 120 -36.38 5.80 22.88
CA ILE A 120 -36.46 5.43 24.32
C ILE A 120 -37.62 4.46 24.60
N SER A 121 -38.70 4.48 23.82
CA SER A 121 -39.83 3.54 23.96
C SER A 121 -39.61 2.21 23.21
N SER A 122 -38.49 2.04 22.51
CA SER A 122 -38.10 0.81 21.80
C SER A 122 -37.40 -0.19 22.75
N ASP A 123 -37.98 -0.43 23.93
CA ASP A 123 -37.35 -1.18 25.03
C ASP A 123 -37.28 -2.72 24.78
N GLU A 124 -37.74 -3.18 23.62
CA GLU A 124 -37.57 -4.59 23.17
C GLU A 124 -37.18 -4.72 21.68
N THR A 125 -36.20 -3.93 21.21
CA THR A 125 -35.32 -4.43 20.13
C THR A 125 -34.21 -5.26 20.76
N PRO A 126 -34.15 -6.59 20.55
CA PRO A 126 -33.08 -7.40 21.12
C PRO A 126 -31.73 -6.90 20.57
N ARG A 127 -30.82 -6.55 21.49
CA ARG A 127 -29.48 -6.01 21.19
C ARG A 127 -28.84 -6.89 20.10
N PRO A 128 -28.58 -6.36 18.89
CA PRO A 128 -28.31 -7.20 17.72
C PRO A 128 -27.11 -8.09 18.01
N ALA A 129 -27.27 -9.40 17.75
CA ALA A 129 -26.23 -10.38 18.06
C ALA A 129 -24.89 -9.97 17.44
N LEU A 130 -23.78 -10.35 18.08
CA LEU A 130 -22.43 -9.89 17.69
C LEU A 130 -22.13 -10.20 16.20
N SER A 131 -22.64 -11.33 15.70
CA SER A 131 -22.65 -11.69 14.27
C SER A 131 -23.41 -10.71 13.36
N HIS A 132 -24.57 -10.18 13.78
CA HIS A 132 -25.33 -9.19 13.02
C HIS A 132 -24.60 -7.84 12.96
N GLN A 133 -23.97 -7.42 14.07
CA GLN A 133 -23.13 -6.22 14.10
C GLN A 133 -21.89 -6.38 13.19
N MET A 134 -21.23 -7.55 13.23
CA MET A 134 -20.13 -7.88 12.31
C MET A 134 -20.59 -7.89 10.85
N VAL A 135 -21.76 -8.45 10.52
CA VAL A 135 -22.31 -8.43 9.16
C VAL A 135 -22.61 -7.00 8.71
N GLN A 136 -23.16 -6.13 9.56
CA GLN A 136 -23.35 -4.72 9.24
C GLN A 136 -22.01 -3.96 9.07
N ALA A 137 -20.95 -4.33 9.80
CA ALA A 137 -19.61 -3.77 9.62
C ALA A 137 -18.96 -4.23 8.29
N VAL A 138 -19.12 -5.51 7.91
CA VAL A 138 -18.63 -6.07 6.64
C VAL A 138 -19.38 -5.52 5.43
N LEU A 139 -20.69 -5.28 5.55
CA LEU A 139 -21.53 -4.71 4.50
C LEU A 139 -21.37 -3.18 4.34
N ASN A 140 -20.57 -2.51 5.18
CA ASN A 140 -20.27 -1.08 5.03
C ASN A 140 -19.14 -0.88 3.99
N PRO A 141 -19.42 -0.34 2.79
CA PRO A 141 -18.43 -0.24 1.70
C PRO A 141 -17.26 0.69 2.05
N MET A 142 -17.44 1.60 3.01
CA MET A 142 -16.38 2.48 3.51
C MET A 142 -15.30 1.73 4.32
N GLY A 143 -15.60 0.53 4.84
CA GLY A 143 -14.62 -0.31 5.54
C GLY A 143 -13.66 -1.07 4.61
N LEU A 144 -14.01 -1.20 3.32
CA LEU A 144 -13.20 -1.89 2.31
C LEU A 144 -12.13 -0.99 1.66
N LEU A 145 -12.07 0.30 2.00
CA LEU A 145 -11.17 1.28 1.40
C LEU A 145 -10.07 1.69 2.40
N PRO A 146 -8.77 1.59 2.06
CA PRO A 146 -7.65 1.87 2.98
C PRO A 146 -7.45 3.37 3.31
N PHE A 147 -8.44 4.21 3.01
CA PHE A 147 -8.47 5.65 3.23
C PHE A 147 -9.66 6.10 4.11
N GLY A 148 -10.53 5.17 4.51
CA GLY A 148 -11.61 5.44 5.46
C GLY A 148 -11.07 5.62 6.88
N ARG A 149 -11.62 6.56 7.65
CA ARG A 149 -11.41 6.59 9.10
C ARG A 149 -12.12 5.38 9.71
N SER A 150 -11.37 4.43 10.25
CA SER A 150 -11.95 3.28 10.93
C SER A 150 -12.84 3.73 12.09
N SER A 151 -14.13 3.43 12.01
CA SER A 151 -15.06 3.59 13.13
C SER A 151 -14.83 2.42 14.08
N LEU A 152 -13.81 2.56 14.94
CA LEU A 152 -13.47 1.56 15.94
C LEU A 152 -14.70 1.23 16.79
N ILE A 153 -15.04 -0.05 16.85
CA ILE A 153 -15.90 -0.58 17.90
C ILE A 153 -15.18 -0.28 19.23
N PRO A 154 -15.84 0.30 20.25
CA PRO A 154 -15.22 0.45 21.56
C PRO A 154 -14.95 -0.94 22.14
N SER A 155 -13.68 -1.33 22.27
CA SER A 155 -13.28 -2.56 22.97
C SER A 155 -13.53 -2.43 24.47
N SER A 156 -14.79 -2.53 24.87
CA SER A 156 -15.21 -2.64 26.28
C SER A 156 -15.54 -4.10 26.62
N LEU A 157 -14.59 -4.99 26.31
CA LEU A 157 -14.52 -6.34 26.87
C LEU A 157 -13.20 -6.43 27.64
N THR A 158 -13.27 -7.00 28.84
CA THR A 158 -12.08 -7.35 29.63
C THR A 158 -11.56 -8.68 29.11
N ASP A 159 -10.76 -8.61 28.04
CA ASP A 159 -10.11 -9.81 27.48
C ASP A 159 -9.02 -10.28 28.44
N ASP A 160 -9.18 -11.48 29.01
CA ASP A 160 -8.13 -12.15 29.77
C ASP A 160 -6.96 -12.53 28.84
N PRO A 161 -5.70 -12.36 29.27
CA PRO A 161 -4.54 -12.46 28.38
C PRO A 161 -4.26 -13.89 27.87
N GLU A 162 -4.82 -14.92 28.52
CA GLU A 162 -4.50 -16.33 28.24
C GLU A 162 -5.22 -16.88 26.99
N ASP A 163 -6.46 -16.45 26.70
CA ASP A 163 -7.21 -16.87 25.50
C ASP A 163 -6.64 -16.26 24.19
N MET A 164 -5.92 -15.14 24.30
CA MET A 164 -5.34 -14.42 23.17
C MET A 164 -4.13 -15.11 22.53
N GLU A 165 -3.42 -16.00 23.25
CA GLU A 165 -2.25 -16.68 22.69
C GLU A 165 -2.59 -17.83 21.73
N MET A 166 -3.77 -18.45 21.88
CA MET A 166 -4.14 -19.65 21.11
C MET A 166 -4.76 -19.35 19.74
N ILE A 167 -5.25 -18.12 19.52
CA ILE A 167 -5.83 -17.69 18.25
C ILE A 167 -4.74 -17.10 17.35
N LYS A 168 -4.39 -17.81 16.27
CA LYS A 168 -3.55 -17.24 15.19
C LYS A 168 -4.28 -16.08 14.51
N SER A 169 -4.04 -14.86 14.98
CA SER A 169 -4.74 -13.67 14.49
C SER A 169 -4.38 -13.36 13.03
N HIS A 170 -5.38 -12.95 12.25
CA HIS A 170 -5.21 -12.40 10.90
C HIS A 170 -4.94 -10.89 10.93
N HIS A 171 -4.25 -10.41 11.97
CA HIS A 171 -3.96 -8.98 12.14
C HIS A 171 -2.53 -8.66 11.65
N PRO A 172 -2.27 -7.44 11.15
CA PRO A 172 -0.92 -7.03 10.77
C PRO A 172 0.05 -7.16 11.95
N VAL A 173 1.06 -8.02 11.82
CA VAL A 173 2.08 -8.22 12.86
C VAL A 173 2.92 -6.95 12.95
N THR A 174 2.90 -6.28 14.10
CA THR A 174 3.75 -5.11 14.36
C THR A 174 5.18 -5.56 14.60
N MET A 175 6.01 -5.49 13.57
CA MET A 175 7.43 -5.86 13.62
C MET A 175 8.30 -4.66 14.04
N LYS A 176 9.49 -4.91 14.55
CA LYS A 176 10.47 -3.85 14.83
C LYS A 176 11.24 -3.52 13.55
N ALA A 177 11.69 -2.27 13.38
CA ALA A 177 12.44 -1.84 12.19
C ALA A 177 13.68 -2.70 11.85
N GLY A 178 14.32 -3.33 12.84
CA GLY A 178 15.43 -4.28 12.62
C GLY A 178 14.98 -5.67 12.13
N GLU A 179 13.75 -6.06 12.43
CA GLU A 179 13.08 -7.29 11.98
C GLU A 179 12.45 -7.09 10.59
N GLU A 180 11.96 -5.88 10.28
CA GLU A 180 11.40 -5.50 8.97
C GLU A 180 12.47 -5.34 7.88
N LEU A 181 13.64 -4.80 8.24
CA LEU A 181 14.68 -4.40 7.28
C LEU A 181 15.13 -5.53 6.32
N PRO A 182 15.28 -6.81 6.74
CA PRO A 182 15.56 -7.91 5.81
C PRO A 182 14.46 -8.14 4.76
N TYR A 183 13.18 -8.04 5.15
CA TYR A 183 12.05 -8.21 4.21
C TYR A 183 11.97 -7.05 3.21
N LEU A 184 12.16 -5.81 3.68
CA LEU A 184 12.23 -4.64 2.80
C LEU A 184 13.45 -4.68 1.87
N GLN A 185 14.58 -5.24 2.34
CA GLN A 185 15.76 -5.44 1.50
C GLN A 185 15.62 -6.60 0.51
N LEU A 186 14.79 -7.61 0.76
CA LEU A 186 14.67 -8.80 -0.09
C LEU A 186 14.45 -8.44 -1.56
N PHE A 187 13.48 -7.55 -1.80
CA PHE A 187 13.04 -7.05 -3.11
C PHE A 187 13.95 -5.97 -3.72
N SER A 188 15.07 -5.63 -3.07
CA SER A 188 16.01 -4.60 -3.53
C SER A 188 17.37 -5.22 -3.94
N PRO A 189 17.92 -4.88 -5.12
CA PRO A 189 19.31 -5.21 -5.46
C PRO A 189 20.33 -4.40 -4.66
N PHE A 190 19.88 -3.40 -3.89
CA PHE A 190 20.73 -2.46 -3.16
C PHE A 190 20.57 -2.53 -1.65
N SER A 191 21.71 -2.54 -0.96
CA SER A 191 21.81 -2.12 0.44
C SER A 191 21.80 -0.59 0.49
N VAL A 192 20.84 -0.04 1.23
CA VAL A 192 20.59 1.41 1.32
C VAL A 192 21.06 1.93 2.69
N THR A 193 21.89 2.98 2.69
CA THR A 193 22.27 3.70 3.92
C THR A 193 21.96 5.18 3.77
N SER A 194 21.13 5.73 4.65
CA SER A 194 20.77 7.16 4.65
C SER A 194 21.40 7.93 5.81
N SER A 195 21.67 9.21 5.60
CA SER A 195 22.01 10.19 6.63
C SER A 195 21.15 11.45 6.44
N ILE A 196 20.70 12.05 7.55
CA ILE A 196 19.78 13.20 7.55
C ILE A 196 20.44 14.34 8.35
N ALA A 197 20.44 15.53 7.77
CA ALA A 197 20.92 16.76 8.41
C ALA A 197 19.88 17.87 8.22
N VAL A 198 19.48 18.54 9.31
CA VAL A 198 18.68 19.76 9.22
C VAL A 198 19.57 20.88 8.69
N LEU A 199 19.12 21.60 7.66
CA LEU A 199 19.82 22.75 7.11
C LEU A 199 19.48 24.02 7.90
N PRO A 200 20.38 25.01 7.97
CA PRO A 200 20.08 26.30 8.58
C PRO A 200 18.81 26.94 7.98
N PRO A 201 17.98 27.62 8.80
CA PRO A 201 16.81 28.33 8.31
C PRO A 201 17.25 29.50 7.42
N LEU A 202 16.58 29.67 6.28
CA LEU A 202 16.73 30.83 5.40
C LEU A 202 15.47 31.69 5.48
N PRO A 203 15.58 33.02 5.35
CA PRO A 203 14.41 33.89 5.31
C PRO A 203 13.50 33.51 4.15
N ASN A 204 12.19 33.51 4.38
CA ASN A 204 11.14 33.19 3.42
C ASN A 204 11.23 31.77 2.81
N GLN A 205 11.85 30.81 3.50
CA GLN A 205 11.87 29.39 3.11
C GLN A 205 11.37 28.49 4.26
N PRO A 206 10.72 27.35 3.97
CA PRO A 206 10.34 26.38 4.99
C PRO A 206 11.59 25.77 5.66
N LEU A 207 11.42 25.10 6.79
CA LEU A 207 12.49 24.31 7.39
C LEU A 207 12.91 23.19 6.42
N ARG A 208 14.22 23.05 6.16
CA ARG A 208 14.74 22.09 5.16
C ARG A 208 15.60 21.01 5.82
N GLN A 209 15.40 19.77 5.40
CA GLN A 209 16.26 18.63 5.70
C GLN A 209 17.03 18.24 4.44
N ARG A 210 18.36 18.18 4.52
CA ARG A 210 19.14 17.42 3.54
C ARG A 210 19.12 15.95 3.93
N ARG A 211 18.86 15.07 2.95
CA ARG A 211 19.02 13.62 3.08
C ARG A 211 20.06 13.15 2.05
N LEU A 212 21.09 12.46 2.53
CA LEU A 212 22.12 11.82 1.72
C LEU A 212 21.86 10.31 1.75
N VAL A 213 21.50 9.73 0.60
CA VAL A 213 21.20 8.30 0.45
C VAL A 213 22.31 7.66 -0.37
N THR A 214 23.04 6.70 0.20
CA THR A 214 24.02 5.89 -0.55
C THR A 214 23.44 4.52 -0.83
N LEU A 215 23.36 4.16 -2.10
CA LEU A 215 22.99 2.85 -2.61
C LEU A 215 24.28 2.06 -2.90
N ARG A 216 24.30 0.78 -2.55
CA ARG A 216 25.40 -0.15 -2.86
C ARG A 216 24.82 -1.49 -3.31
N SER A 217 25.40 -2.10 -4.34
CA SER A 217 25.09 -3.47 -4.76
C SER A 217 25.16 -4.44 -3.57
N ARG A 218 24.04 -5.13 -3.30
CA ARG A 218 23.92 -6.08 -2.19
C ARG A 218 24.70 -7.37 -2.49
N ASP A 219 24.41 -7.96 -3.65
CA ASP A 219 24.77 -9.34 -3.97
C ASP A 219 26.28 -9.49 -4.24
N LEU A 220 26.86 -8.52 -4.95
CA LEU A 220 28.31 -8.37 -5.13
C LEU A 220 28.75 -6.97 -4.70
N ARG A 221 29.27 -6.84 -3.47
CA ARG A 221 29.67 -5.54 -2.89
C ARG A 221 30.70 -4.81 -3.77
N GLY A 222 30.36 -3.59 -4.18
CA GLY A 222 31.24 -2.73 -4.97
C GLY A 222 31.23 -3.01 -6.48
N LEU A 223 30.16 -3.62 -6.99
CA LEU A 223 29.84 -3.70 -8.42
C LEU A 223 28.97 -2.50 -8.87
N PHE A 224 28.21 -1.90 -7.95
CA PHE A 224 27.52 -0.62 -8.17
C PHE A 224 27.44 0.21 -6.88
N THR A 225 27.73 1.50 -6.99
CA THR A 225 27.58 2.51 -5.93
C THR A 225 26.95 3.78 -6.50
N ALA A 226 25.96 4.34 -5.81
CA ALA A 226 25.39 5.65 -6.12
C ALA A 226 25.15 6.47 -4.85
N LYS A 227 25.20 7.80 -4.95
CA LYS A 227 24.90 8.76 -3.87
C LYS A 227 23.86 9.75 -4.36
N LEU A 228 22.63 9.62 -3.87
CA LEU A 228 21.57 10.63 -4.00
C LEU A 228 21.72 11.68 -2.90
N GLU A 229 21.62 12.95 -3.26
CA GLU A 229 21.44 14.05 -2.34
C GLU A 229 20.09 14.71 -2.64
N MET A 230 19.25 14.89 -1.62
CA MET A 230 17.95 15.51 -1.76
C MET A 230 17.72 16.53 -0.65
N VAL A 231 17.07 17.64 -0.98
CA VAL A 231 16.61 18.63 -0.01
C VAL A 231 15.10 18.53 0.07
N VAL A 232 14.60 18.35 1.29
CA VAL A 232 13.21 18.01 1.59
C VAL A 232 12.65 19.04 2.56
N ASN A 233 11.40 19.48 2.36
CA ASN A 233 10.68 20.29 3.33
C ASN A 233 10.41 19.46 4.59
N ALA A 234 10.84 19.92 5.76
CA ALA A 234 10.73 19.19 7.02
C ALA A 234 9.28 19.05 7.52
N MET A 235 8.37 19.93 7.09
CA MET A 235 6.95 19.91 7.46
C MET A 235 6.14 19.01 6.52
N ASP A 236 6.21 19.31 5.22
CA ASP A 236 5.36 18.67 4.20
C ASP A 236 5.97 17.39 3.59
N LEU A 237 7.22 17.07 3.94
CA LEU A 237 8.05 16.00 3.35
C LEU A 237 8.23 16.05 1.82
N GLY A 238 7.80 17.13 1.17
CA GLY A 238 7.98 17.37 -0.26
C GLY A 238 9.44 17.59 -0.66
N ILE A 239 9.86 16.98 -1.78
CA ILE A 239 11.22 17.08 -2.33
C ILE A 239 11.36 18.43 -3.06
N LEU A 240 12.20 19.31 -2.50
CA LEU A 240 12.51 20.62 -3.07
C LEU A 240 13.62 20.50 -4.13
N GLU A 241 14.66 19.74 -3.86
CA GLU A 241 15.82 19.55 -4.74
C GLU A 241 16.24 18.08 -4.75
N LEU A 242 16.72 17.59 -5.90
CA LEU A 242 17.23 16.23 -6.08
C LEU A 242 18.46 16.28 -7.00
N SER A 243 19.55 15.65 -6.56
CA SER A 243 20.79 15.50 -7.32
C SER A 243 21.43 14.14 -7.07
N VAL A 244 22.36 13.74 -7.95
CA VAL A 244 23.16 12.53 -7.80
C VAL A 244 24.61 12.95 -7.67
N ALA A 245 25.07 13.06 -6.42
CA ALA A 245 26.42 13.52 -6.08
C ALA A 245 27.53 12.52 -6.49
N SER A 246 27.17 11.26 -6.75
CA SER A 246 28.10 10.25 -7.27
C SER A 246 27.34 9.11 -7.93
N LEU A 247 27.86 8.61 -9.06
CA LEU A 247 27.34 7.46 -9.79
C LEU A 247 28.51 6.58 -10.25
N GLU A 248 28.31 5.27 -10.21
CA GLU A 248 29.24 4.23 -10.68
C GLU A 248 29.80 4.59 -12.07
N PRO A 249 31.13 4.62 -12.28
CA PRO A 249 31.72 5.02 -13.56
C PRO A 249 31.17 4.27 -14.77
N SER A 250 30.94 2.95 -14.63
CA SER A 250 30.36 2.10 -15.67
C SER A 250 28.93 2.49 -16.08
N ALA A 251 28.15 3.09 -15.17
CA ALA A 251 26.78 3.50 -15.44
C ALA A 251 26.66 4.89 -16.08
N LYS A 252 27.71 5.73 -16.01
CA LYS A 252 27.63 7.16 -16.38
C LYS A 252 27.17 7.40 -17.81
N TYR A 253 27.57 6.56 -18.77
CA TYR A 253 27.26 6.76 -20.19
C TYR A 253 25.82 6.38 -20.56
N GLU A 254 25.21 5.44 -19.86
CA GLU A 254 23.84 4.95 -20.14
C GLU A 254 22.81 5.63 -19.25
N LEU A 255 23.06 5.61 -17.93
CA LEU A 255 22.14 6.09 -16.90
C LEU A 255 22.32 7.59 -16.61
N GLY A 256 23.51 8.17 -16.82
CA GLY A 256 23.77 9.60 -16.60
C GLY A 256 22.80 10.54 -17.34
N PRO A 257 22.57 10.39 -18.66
CA PRO A 257 21.60 11.20 -19.39
C PRO A 257 20.16 11.11 -18.85
N PHE A 258 19.78 9.96 -18.26
CA PHE A 258 18.48 9.77 -17.63
C PHE A 258 18.39 10.43 -16.25
N VAL A 259 19.45 10.31 -15.45
CA VAL A 259 19.64 11.02 -14.17
C VAL A 259 19.54 12.53 -14.38
N ASP A 260 20.28 13.08 -15.34
CA ASP A 260 20.28 14.52 -15.64
C ASP A 260 18.90 15.01 -16.10
N LYS A 261 18.18 14.20 -16.89
CA LYS A 261 16.80 14.48 -17.32
C LYS A 261 15.82 14.59 -16.14
N ILE A 262 15.94 13.73 -15.12
CA ILE A 262 15.11 13.75 -13.90
C ILE A 262 15.48 14.92 -12.98
N CYS A 263 16.78 15.11 -12.71
CA CYS A 263 17.27 16.13 -11.78
C CYS A 263 17.10 17.56 -12.32
N SER A 264 17.36 17.79 -13.62
CA SER A 264 17.22 19.12 -14.25
C SER A 264 15.77 19.55 -14.49
N GLY A 265 14.81 18.63 -14.40
CA GLY A 265 13.40 18.90 -14.68
C GLY A 265 13.07 19.12 -16.16
N LYS A 266 13.97 18.78 -17.09
CA LYS A 266 13.73 18.77 -18.55
C LYS A 266 12.92 17.54 -18.97
N CYS A 267 11.81 17.28 -18.29
CA CYS A 267 10.99 16.07 -18.42
C CYS A 267 9.54 16.33 -18.00
N ASN A 268 8.70 15.29 -18.11
CA ASN A 268 7.30 15.35 -17.70
C ASN A 268 7.19 15.63 -16.18
N ARG A 269 6.14 16.33 -15.76
CA ARG A 269 5.87 16.69 -14.35
C ARG A 269 5.87 15.47 -13.40
N THR A 270 5.56 14.27 -13.90
CA THR A 270 5.61 12.99 -13.17
C THR A 270 7.03 12.43 -12.96
N MET A 271 7.99 12.81 -13.81
CA MET A 271 9.40 12.40 -13.72
C MET A 271 10.26 13.41 -12.96
N GLN A 272 9.89 14.70 -12.99
CA GLN A 272 10.66 15.79 -12.39
C GLN A 272 10.93 15.54 -10.90
N ARG A 273 12.21 15.42 -10.52
CA ARG A 273 12.67 15.16 -9.14
C ARG A 273 12.05 13.89 -8.51
N ASN A 274 11.59 12.93 -9.32
CA ASN A 274 10.99 11.69 -8.84
C ASN A 274 12.07 10.70 -8.40
N VAL A 275 12.27 10.58 -7.08
CA VAL A 275 13.24 9.65 -6.47
C VAL A 275 12.91 8.19 -6.82
N GLY A 276 11.64 7.81 -6.85
CA GLY A 276 11.23 6.42 -7.10
C GLY A 276 11.69 5.94 -8.48
N ILE A 277 11.33 6.68 -9.53
CA ILE A 277 11.76 6.43 -10.92
C ILE A 277 13.30 6.40 -11.03
N LEU A 278 13.98 7.33 -10.35
CA LEU A 278 15.44 7.42 -10.35
C LEU A 278 16.10 6.18 -9.70
N THR A 279 15.56 5.69 -8.58
CA THR A 279 16.05 4.49 -7.90
C THR A 279 15.67 3.19 -8.62
N TRP A 280 14.51 3.17 -9.29
CA TRP A 280 14.09 2.04 -10.13
C TRP A 280 15.04 1.86 -11.32
N ALA A 281 15.30 2.94 -12.08
CA ALA A 281 16.23 2.92 -13.20
C ALA A 281 17.67 2.57 -12.79
N MET A 282 18.11 2.92 -11.57
CA MET A 282 19.38 2.45 -11.03
C MET A 282 19.38 0.92 -10.83
N GLY A 283 18.30 0.36 -10.26
CA GLY A 283 18.14 -1.08 -10.03
C GLY A 283 18.06 -1.88 -11.33
N GLU A 284 17.26 -1.40 -12.29
CA GLU A 284 17.08 -2.03 -13.58
C GLU A 284 18.31 -1.92 -14.49
N TRP A 285 19.03 -0.79 -14.44
CA TRP A 285 20.35 -0.72 -15.08
C TRP A 285 21.30 -1.77 -14.50
N TYR A 286 21.38 -1.89 -13.16
CA TYR A 286 22.25 -2.87 -12.52
C TYR A 286 21.86 -4.32 -12.89
N ARG A 287 20.57 -4.65 -12.89
CA ARG A 287 20.05 -5.97 -13.29
C ARG A 287 20.47 -6.33 -14.71
N VAL A 288 20.21 -5.45 -15.68
CA VAL A 288 20.52 -5.69 -17.10
C VAL A 288 22.03 -5.62 -17.37
N ALA A 289 22.77 -4.72 -16.73
CA ALA A 289 24.23 -4.63 -16.88
C ALA A 289 24.94 -5.87 -16.32
N VAL A 290 24.45 -6.47 -15.22
CA VAL A 290 24.97 -7.75 -14.70
C VAL A 290 24.66 -8.90 -15.67
N GLN A 291 23.47 -8.93 -16.27
CA GLN A 291 23.12 -9.93 -17.29
C GLN A 291 24.03 -9.81 -18.53
N ARG A 292 24.21 -8.59 -19.05
CA ARG A 292 25.16 -8.27 -20.14
C ARG A 292 26.60 -8.67 -19.80
N ALA A 293 27.05 -8.41 -18.58
CA ALA A 293 28.41 -8.74 -18.13
C ALA A 293 28.66 -10.26 -18.07
N ARG A 294 27.67 -11.05 -17.67
CA ARG A 294 27.73 -12.52 -17.72
C ARG A 294 27.83 -13.00 -19.17
N PHE A 295 26.97 -12.49 -20.06
CA PHE A 295 26.95 -12.84 -21.48
C PHE A 295 28.28 -12.53 -22.18
N TRP A 296 28.88 -11.36 -21.96
CA TRP A 296 30.22 -11.04 -22.50
C TRP A 296 31.31 -12.00 -22.02
N SER A 297 31.29 -12.40 -20.74
CA SER A 297 32.28 -13.37 -20.23
C SER A 297 32.01 -14.81 -20.71
N GLN A 298 30.75 -15.19 -20.97
CA GLN A 298 30.41 -16.45 -21.65
C GLN A 298 30.93 -16.48 -23.09
N LEU A 299 30.79 -15.37 -23.83
CA LEU A 299 31.33 -15.26 -25.18
C LEU A 299 32.86 -15.19 -25.20
N GLU A 300 33.51 -14.55 -24.22
CA GLU A 300 34.98 -14.63 -24.07
C GLU A 300 35.45 -16.06 -23.79
N GLU A 301 34.69 -16.82 -23.00
CA GLU A 301 35.00 -18.21 -22.70
C GLU A 301 34.83 -19.14 -23.91
N GLN A 302 33.82 -18.91 -24.75
CA GLN A 302 33.49 -19.72 -25.94
C GLN A 302 34.29 -19.32 -27.20
N LEU A 303 34.54 -18.01 -27.40
CA LEU A 303 35.05 -17.44 -28.65
C LEU A 303 36.39 -16.71 -28.49
N GLY A 304 36.88 -16.50 -27.26
CA GLY A 304 38.09 -15.73 -26.98
C GLY A 304 39.41 -16.39 -27.38
N SER A 305 39.40 -17.65 -27.84
CA SER A 305 40.56 -18.29 -28.47
C SER A 305 40.20 -18.96 -29.80
N ARG A 306 41.17 -18.97 -30.73
CA ARG A 306 41.03 -19.52 -32.09
C ARG A 306 40.56 -20.98 -32.07
N GLU A 307 41.05 -21.77 -31.14
CA GLU A 307 40.74 -23.19 -30.97
C GLU A 307 39.28 -23.39 -30.56
N LYS A 308 38.85 -22.74 -29.47
CA LYS A 308 37.46 -22.82 -28.97
C LYS A 308 36.43 -22.24 -29.94
N LEU A 309 36.81 -21.22 -30.72
CA LEU A 309 35.97 -20.71 -31.79
C LEU A 309 35.75 -21.79 -32.87
N PHE A 310 36.78 -22.55 -33.26
CA PHE A 310 36.58 -23.68 -34.18
C PHE A 310 35.78 -24.83 -33.56
N GLU A 311 35.95 -25.12 -32.26
CA GLU A 311 35.14 -26.10 -31.53
C GLU A 311 33.66 -25.72 -31.49
N SER A 312 33.32 -24.52 -31.02
CA SER A 312 31.93 -24.03 -30.96
C SER A 312 31.28 -23.86 -32.33
N VAL A 313 32.05 -23.51 -33.37
CA VAL A 313 31.58 -23.53 -34.78
C VAL A 313 31.31 -24.96 -35.26
N ALA A 314 32.13 -25.94 -34.90
CA ALA A 314 31.89 -27.35 -35.21
C ALA A 314 30.65 -27.90 -34.47
N GLU A 315 30.51 -27.61 -33.17
CA GLU A 315 29.32 -27.97 -32.39
C GLU A 315 28.05 -27.34 -32.95
N THR A 316 28.07 -26.06 -33.30
CA THR A 316 26.92 -25.35 -33.89
C THR A 316 26.52 -25.97 -35.24
N ARG A 317 27.50 -26.32 -36.08
CA ARG A 317 27.26 -27.02 -37.36
C ARG A 317 26.69 -28.43 -37.13
N ALA A 318 27.20 -29.18 -36.15
CA ALA A 318 26.69 -30.50 -35.79
C ALA A 318 25.27 -30.44 -35.19
N ARG A 319 24.97 -29.46 -34.32
CA ARG A 319 23.62 -29.22 -33.77
C ARG A 319 22.62 -28.91 -34.88
N ARG A 320 22.99 -28.05 -35.84
CA ARG A 320 22.16 -27.73 -37.02
C ARG A 320 21.93 -28.95 -37.94
N GLN A 321 22.88 -29.89 -38.01
CA GLN A 321 22.71 -31.16 -38.71
C GLN A 321 21.77 -32.14 -37.98
N ARG A 322 21.75 -32.10 -36.64
CA ARG A 322 20.89 -32.95 -35.79
C ARG A 322 19.47 -32.41 -35.63
N GLN A 323 19.27 -31.09 -35.66
CA GLN A 323 17.97 -30.39 -35.54
C GLN A 323 16.94 -30.67 -36.65
N LYS A 324 17.10 -31.76 -37.43
CA LYS A 324 16.03 -32.28 -38.28
C LYS A 324 15.05 -33.17 -37.53
N ASP A 325 15.44 -33.68 -36.35
CA ASP A 325 14.60 -34.41 -35.41
C ASP A 325 14.86 -33.94 -33.97
N VAL A 326 13.81 -33.99 -33.14
CA VAL A 326 13.77 -33.69 -31.68
C VAL A 326 14.03 -32.23 -31.27
N GLN A 327 12.99 -31.63 -30.68
CA GLN A 327 13.08 -30.45 -29.82
C GLN A 327 13.84 -30.83 -28.53
N LEU A 328 15.08 -30.36 -28.37
CA LEU A 328 15.88 -30.63 -27.17
C LEU A 328 15.69 -29.52 -26.13
N GLU A 329 15.42 -29.92 -24.90
CA GLU A 329 15.31 -29.00 -23.76
C GLU A 329 16.65 -28.30 -23.49
N GLN A 330 16.57 -27.06 -23.02
CA GLN A 330 17.73 -26.30 -22.59
C GLN A 330 18.09 -26.73 -21.16
N ASP A 331 19.21 -27.44 -21.00
CA ASP A 331 19.89 -27.49 -19.71
C ASP A 331 20.19 -26.05 -19.28
N GLU A 332 19.51 -25.55 -18.24
CA GLU A 332 19.94 -24.36 -17.52
C GLU A 332 21.30 -24.66 -16.87
N LYS A 333 22.38 -24.48 -17.62
CA LYS A 333 23.74 -24.34 -17.07
C LYS A 333 23.80 -23.03 -16.30
N THR A 334 23.22 -23.04 -15.10
CA THR A 334 23.24 -21.94 -14.13
C THR A 334 24.68 -21.47 -13.98
N SER A 335 25.01 -20.34 -14.61
CA SER A 335 26.40 -19.89 -14.71
C SER A 335 26.95 -19.68 -13.30
N ALA A 336 27.85 -20.55 -12.85
CA ALA A 336 28.50 -20.42 -11.55
C ALA A 336 29.09 -19.00 -11.44
N LEU A 337 28.99 -18.40 -10.25
CA LEU A 337 29.31 -16.98 -10.04
C LEU A 337 30.73 -16.68 -10.52
N ARG A 338 30.83 -16.06 -11.71
CA ARG A 338 32.08 -15.66 -12.35
C ARG A 338 32.88 -14.72 -11.46
N ASP A 339 34.19 -14.63 -11.69
CA ASP A 339 35.03 -13.74 -10.89
C ASP A 339 34.48 -12.31 -10.93
N LYS A 340 34.45 -11.69 -9.76
CA LYS A 340 34.07 -10.30 -9.58
C LYS A 340 34.94 -9.37 -10.44
N ALA A 341 36.19 -9.73 -10.72
CA ALA A 341 37.07 -8.99 -11.62
C ALA A 341 36.48 -8.89 -13.05
N ASP A 342 36.03 -10.01 -13.62
CA ASP A 342 35.43 -10.06 -14.96
C ASP A 342 34.10 -9.31 -15.02
N LEU A 343 33.26 -9.48 -14.00
CA LEU A 343 31.99 -8.74 -13.92
C LEU A 343 32.22 -7.22 -13.85
N ILE A 344 33.23 -6.74 -13.12
CA ILE A 344 33.59 -5.31 -13.09
C ILE A 344 34.09 -4.84 -14.46
N ARG A 345 34.95 -5.63 -15.13
CA ARG A 345 35.46 -5.34 -16.48
C ARG A 345 34.34 -5.20 -17.51
N PHE A 346 33.36 -6.12 -17.49
CA PHE A 346 32.30 -6.17 -18.48
C PHE A 346 31.05 -5.32 -18.18
N LEU A 347 30.85 -4.85 -16.94
CA LEU A 347 29.63 -4.12 -16.54
C LEU A 347 29.32 -2.89 -17.42
N GLY A 348 30.34 -2.09 -17.71
CA GLY A 348 30.23 -0.87 -18.53
C GLY A 348 30.45 -1.11 -20.03
N GLN A 349 30.72 -2.34 -20.47
CA GLN A 349 31.05 -2.64 -21.85
C GLN A 349 29.78 -2.73 -22.69
N GLN A 350 29.54 -1.73 -23.55
CA GLN A 350 28.38 -1.67 -24.44
C GLN A 350 28.56 -2.46 -25.75
N SER A 351 29.78 -2.91 -26.07
CA SER A 351 30.07 -3.68 -27.28
C SER A 351 31.20 -4.68 -27.07
N TYR A 352 31.08 -5.87 -27.66
CA TYR A 352 32.07 -6.94 -27.60
C TYR A 352 32.49 -7.35 -29.01
N ASP A 353 33.81 -7.38 -29.26
CA ASP A 353 34.38 -7.63 -30.60
C ASP A 353 35.01 -9.03 -30.65
N VAL A 354 34.51 -9.87 -31.56
CA VAL A 354 35.07 -11.20 -31.88
C VAL A 354 35.81 -11.12 -33.21
N ASN A 355 37.08 -11.48 -33.25
CA ASN A 355 37.79 -11.72 -34.51
C ASN A 355 37.48 -13.15 -34.97
N VAL A 356 36.98 -13.32 -36.19
CA VAL A 356 36.54 -14.63 -36.73
C VAL A 356 37.66 -15.18 -37.65
N PRO A 357 38.44 -16.16 -37.20
CA PRO A 357 39.59 -16.68 -37.93
C PRO A 357 39.16 -17.47 -39.17
N VAL A 358 39.61 -17.02 -40.34
CA VAL A 358 39.37 -17.73 -41.61
C VAL A 358 40.43 -18.81 -41.79
N ALA A 359 40.06 -19.91 -42.45
CA ALA A 359 40.95 -21.07 -42.68
C ALA A 359 42.07 -20.78 -43.70
N SER A 360 41.87 -19.79 -44.58
CA SER A 360 42.92 -19.21 -45.43
C SER A 360 43.73 -18.19 -44.62
N GLY A 361 45.06 -18.30 -44.63
CA GLY A 361 45.98 -17.48 -43.82
C GLY A 361 46.17 -16.03 -44.28
N SER A 362 45.10 -15.39 -44.77
CA SER A 362 45.10 -13.97 -45.14
C SER A 362 45.16 -13.07 -43.90
N SER A 363 46.00 -12.02 -43.94
CA SER A 363 46.20 -11.03 -42.86
C SER A 363 44.96 -10.18 -42.49
N ASN A 364 43.79 -10.49 -43.04
CA ASN A 364 42.57 -9.69 -43.04
C ASN A 364 41.40 -10.58 -42.55
N GLU A 365 41.41 -10.91 -41.26
CA GLU A 365 40.34 -11.69 -40.62
C GLU A 365 39.08 -10.81 -40.44
N PRO A 366 37.87 -11.29 -40.77
CA PRO A 366 36.63 -10.58 -40.51
C PRO A 366 36.34 -10.48 -39.01
N SER A 367 35.79 -9.35 -38.57
CA SER A 367 35.38 -9.13 -37.17
C SER A 367 33.87 -9.01 -37.03
N LEU A 368 33.37 -9.47 -35.89
CA LEU A 368 31.98 -9.40 -35.47
C LEU A 368 31.90 -8.55 -34.21
N ARG A 369 31.33 -7.35 -34.33
CA ARG A 369 30.99 -6.50 -33.18
C ARG A 369 29.55 -6.77 -32.76
N LEU A 370 29.40 -7.22 -31.54
CA LEU A 370 28.12 -7.25 -30.83
C LEU A 370 27.95 -5.93 -30.10
N GLU A 371 26.78 -5.32 -30.17
CA GLU A 371 26.41 -4.18 -29.32
C GLU A 371 25.26 -4.58 -28.39
N TRP A 372 25.29 -4.14 -27.13
CA TRP A 372 24.18 -4.23 -26.18
C TRP A 372 24.12 -2.93 -25.38
N LYS A 373 23.22 -2.04 -25.77
CA LYS A 373 23.03 -0.71 -25.17
C LYS A 373 21.76 -0.71 -24.31
N ILE A 374 21.85 -0.12 -23.12
CA ILE A 374 20.73 0.00 -22.17
C ILE A 374 20.17 1.42 -22.26
N GLY A 375 18.92 1.54 -22.68
CA GLY A 375 18.11 2.76 -22.60
C GLY A 375 17.09 2.71 -21.46
N PHE A 376 16.33 3.80 -21.28
CA PHE A 376 15.26 3.89 -20.29
C PHE A 376 14.02 4.53 -20.90
N ASP A 377 12.84 4.09 -20.45
CA ASP A 377 11.56 4.66 -20.84
C ASP A 377 11.18 5.90 -19.99
N TRP A 378 9.89 6.18 -19.76
CA TRP A 378 9.43 7.25 -18.87
C TRP A 378 9.12 6.79 -17.44
N THR A 379 8.98 5.48 -17.20
CA THR A 379 8.82 4.87 -15.86
C THR A 379 10.16 4.57 -15.18
N GLY A 380 11.24 4.49 -15.96
CA GLY A 380 12.58 4.09 -15.51
C GLY A 380 12.94 2.65 -15.87
N GLU A 381 12.11 1.95 -16.64
CA GLU A 381 12.33 0.57 -17.05
C GLU A 381 13.47 0.47 -18.08
N ALA A 382 14.36 -0.50 -17.89
CA ALA A 382 15.54 -0.67 -18.73
C ALA A 382 15.22 -1.35 -20.07
N GLN A 383 15.44 -0.65 -21.17
CA GLN A 383 15.26 -1.15 -22.53
C GLN A 383 16.60 -1.64 -23.11
N SER A 384 16.75 -2.95 -23.28
CA SER A 384 17.91 -3.52 -23.99
C SER A 384 17.77 -3.36 -25.50
N LYS A 385 18.84 -2.89 -26.15
CA LYS A 385 18.99 -2.89 -27.61
C LYS A 385 20.25 -3.66 -27.95
N VAL A 386 20.06 -4.87 -28.48
CA VAL A 386 21.14 -5.79 -28.89
C VAL A 386 21.23 -5.76 -30.42
N ALA A 387 22.44 -5.67 -30.97
CA ALA A 387 22.66 -5.61 -32.41
C ALA A 387 23.97 -6.30 -32.82
N VAL A 388 24.06 -6.67 -34.10
CA VAL A 388 25.25 -7.25 -34.74
C VAL A 388 25.77 -6.31 -35.83
N LEU A 389 27.09 -6.11 -35.86
CA LEU A 389 27.82 -5.39 -36.91
C LEU A 389 28.96 -6.27 -37.40
N VAL A 390 29.06 -6.49 -38.72
CA VAL A 390 30.13 -7.29 -39.33
C VAL A 390 31.13 -6.39 -40.03
N GLY A 391 32.38 -6.40 -39.56
CA GLY A 391 33.51 -5.72 -40.19
C GLY A 391 34.28 -6.67 -41.09
N VAL A 392 34.07 -6.58 -42.41
CA VAL A 392 34.88 -7.34 -43.39
C VAL A 392 35.98 -6.45 -43.95
N PRO A 393 37.27 -6.80 -43.79
CA PRO A 393 38.41 -5.98 -44.21
C PRO A 393 38.66 -6.06 -45.73
N GLY A 394 37.76 -5.46 -46.51
CA GLY A 394 37.86 -5.30 -47.97
C GLY A 394 36.53 -5.53 -48.68
N ARG A 395 36.14 -4.63 -49.59
CA ARG A 395 34.89 -4.79 -50.38
C ARG A 395 34.90 -6.02 -51.28
N GLU A 396 36.08 -6.47 -51.72
CA GLU A 396 36.25 -7.59 -52.66
C GLU A 396 35.97 -8.97 -52.04
N ALA A 397 35.90 -9.05 -50.71
CA ALA A 397 35.46 -10.24 -49.99
C ALA A 397 33.92 -10.39 -50.00
N ASP A 398 33.14 -9.30 -50.06
CA ASP A 398 31.67 -9.37 -50.17
C ASP A 398 31.18 -9.35 -51.63
N GLN A 399 31.55 -10.38 -52.40
CA GLN A 399 31.16 -10.50 -53.81
C GLN A 399 29.65 -10.64 -54.04
N ARG A 400 28.82 -10.71 -52.99
CA ARG A 400 27.39 -11.01 -53.06
C ARG A 400 26.47 -10.11 -52.21
N GLY A 401 27.02 -9.13 -51.50
CA GLY A 401 26.26 -8.30 -50.55
C GLY A 401 25.63 -9.12 -49.41
N ILE A 402 26.30 -10.18 -48.96
CA ILE A 402 25.78 -11.10 -47.94
C ILE A 402 26.05 -10.55 -46.54
N PHE A 403 27.20 -9.92 -46.29
CA PHE A 403 27.55 -9.54 -44.92
C PHE A 403 26.63 -8.44 -44.37
N GLY A 404 26.10 -7.57 -45.24
CA GLY A 404 25.06 -6.60 -44.91
C GLY A 404 23.69 -7.19 -44.52
N LYS A 405 23.52 -8.52 -44.54
CA LYS A 405 22.29 -9.21 -44.11
C LYS A 405 22.37 -9.81 -42.71
N PHE A 406 23.58 -10.03 -42.16
CA PHE A 406 23.74 -10.61 -40.82
C PHE A 406 23.08 -9.82 -39.68
N PRO A 407 23.05 -8.47 -39.67
CA PRO A 407 22.34 -7.74 -38.61
C PRO A 407 20.85 -8.12 -38.56
N LYS A 408 20.20 -8.17 -39.73
CA LYS A 408 18.79 -8.58 -39.85
C LYS A 408 18.57 -10.04 -39.50
N LEU A 409 19.42 -10.94 -39.98
CA LEU A 409 19.33 -12.36 -39.62
C LEU A 409 19.48 -12.59 -38.10
N PHE A 410 20.26 -11.76 -37.41
CA PHE A 410 20.39 -11.81 -35.96
C PHE A 410 19.16 -11.24 -35.24
N GLU A 411 18.60 -10.13 -35.75
CA GLU A 411 17.30 -9.58 -35.31
C GLU A 411 16.17 -10.62 -35.49
N ASP A 412 16.02 -11.21 -36.69
CA ASP A 412 15.05 -12.25 -37.03
C ASP A 412 15.15 -13.49 -36.10
N ILE A 413 16.36 -13.89 -35.72
CA ILE A 413 16.60 -15.05 -34.84
C ILE A 413 16.21 -14.74 -33.39
N ILE A 414 16.46 -13.52 -32.90
CA ILE A 414 16.07 -13.09 -31.55
C ILE A 414 14.56 -12.85 -31.44
N GLU A 415 13.94 -12.22 -32.45
CA GLU A 415 12.48 -12.10 -32.53
C GLU A 415 11.80 -13.47 -32.67
N GLY A 416 12.48 -14.43 -33.31
CA GLY A 416 12.10 -15.85 -33.33
C GLY A 416 12.29 -16.61 -32.00
N GLY A 417 12.70 -15.94 -30.91
CA GLY A 417 12.77 -16.51 -29.57
C GLY A 417 13.93 -17.47 -29.31
N GLN A 418 15.01 -17.42 -30.11
CA GLN A 418 16.23 -18.19 -29.83
C GLN A 418 17.14 -17.47 -28.81
N ASP A 419 17.94 -18.24 -28.08
CA ASP A 419 18.93 -17.70 -27.14
C ASP A 419 19.93 -16.77 -27.86
N PRO A 420 20.34 -15.65 -27.25
CA PRO A 420 21.34 -14.76 -27.86
C PRO A 420 22.70 -15.46 -28.03
N GLU A 421 23.06 -16.42 -27.17
CA GLU A 421 24.28 -17.24 -27.34
C GLU A 421 24.21 -18.10 -28.62
N VAL A 422 23.06 -18.74 -28.86
CA VAL A 422 22.84 -19.55 -30.06
C VAL A 422 22.78 -18.68 -31.32
N ALA A 423 22.17 -17.49 -31.23
CA ALA A 423 22.16 -16.51 -32.31
C ALA A 423 23.57 -16.05 -32.71
N VAL A 424 24.42 -15.72 -31.73
CA VAL A 424 25.84 -15.39 -31.96
C VAL A 424 26.59 -16.57 -32.56
N GLY A 425 26.44 -17.78 -31.99
CA GLY A 425 27.08 -18.99 -32.51
C GLY A 425 26.73 -19.28 -33.97
N ILE A 426 25.46 -19.09 -34.36
CA ILE A 426 25.01 -19.22 -35.76
C ILE A 426 25.68 -18.18 -36.67
N VAL A 427 25.74 -16.90 -36.25
CA VAL A 427 26.41 -15.84 -37.04
C VAL A 427 27.91 -16.13 -37.18
N VAL A 428 28.61 -16.47 -36.10
CA VAL A 428 30.04 -16.82 -36.14
C VAL A 428 30.29 -18.06 -37.01
N ALA A 429 29.45 -19.09 -36.91
CA ALA A 429 29.59 -20.30 -37.73
C ALA A 429 29.30 -20.09 -39.23
N LEU A 430 28.57 -19.03 -39.58
CA LEU A 430 28.38 -18.59 -40.96
C LEU A 430 29.54 -17.71 -41.44
N LEU A 431 30.06 -16.80 -40.61
CA LEU A 431 31.24 -15.98 -40.92
C LEU A 431 32.50 -16.83 -41.08
N ALA A 432 32.71 -17.85 -40.24
CA ALA A 432 33.80 -18.83 -40.34
C ALA A 432 33.57 -19.90 -41.42
N GLY A 433 32.65 -19.67 -42.37
CA GLY A 433 32.31 -20.57 -43.47
C GLY A 433 31.96 -19.87 -44.78
N ALA A 434 32.23 -18.57 -44.86
CA ALA A 434 32.13 -17.73 -46.05
C ALA A 434 33.52 -17.57 -46.71
#